data_AF-A0A935PGE6-F1
#
_entry.id   AF-A0A935PGE6-F1
#
_cell.length_a   1.000
_cell.length_b   1.000
_cell.length_c   1.000
_cell.angle_alpha   90.00
_cell.angle_beta   90.00
_cell.angle_gamma   90.00
#
_symmetry.space_group_name_H-M   'P 1'
#
loop_
_entity.id
_entity.type
_entity.pdbx_description
1 polymer ?
#
loop_
_entity_poly.entity_id
_entity_poly.type
_entity_poly.pdbx_seq_one_letter_code
_entity_poly.pdbx_strand_id
1 'polypeptide(L)'
;MATPASGQLVVQTGERPPRRPEVECTEVFLPAPGDTTRGVYWKPYVRSMVIIKGQPPKKYLDSLVTLTMRVDRRGKVDSTIVTGMPDSGFVRKLRKFSRDLIFVPALYQGCAVSGWASMRFTFGASGSEQRIWPDD
;
A
#
# COMPACT_ATOMS: atom_id res chain seq x y z
N MET A 1 -67.43 -28.95 -7.32
CA MET A 1 -66.52 -28.29 -8.28
C MET A 1 -66.49 -26.81 -7.92
N ALA A 2 -65.36 -26.32 -7.43
CA ALA A 2 -65.08 -24.90 -7.19
C ALA A 2 -63.55 -24.71 -7.15
N THR A 3 -63.11 -23.67 -7.84
CA THR A 3 -61.74 -23.26 -8.22
C THR A 3 -60.80 -23.00 -7.03
N PRO A 4 -59.49 -23.29 -7.10
CA PRO A 4 -58.55 -22.79 -6.11
C PRO A 4 -58.26 -21.30 -6.37
N ALA A 5 -58.50 -20.49 -5.35
CA ALA A 5 -58.07 -19.09 -5.34
C ALA A 5 -56.55 -19.01 -5.20
N SER A 6 -55.91 -18.34 -6.16
CA SER A 6 -54.50 -18.00 -6.13
C SER A 6 -54.16 -17.19 -4.88
N GLY A 7 -53.44 -17.79 -3.94
CA GLY A 7 -52.85 -17.09 -2.82
C GLY A 7 -51.72 -16.20 -3.30
N GLN A 8 -51.88 -14.88 -3.19
CA GLN A 8 -50.81 -13.91 -3.38
C GLN A 8 -49.74 -14.13 -2.30
N LEU A 9 -48.50 -14.31 -2.74
CA LEU A 9 -47.34 -14.27 -1.88
C LEU A 9 -47.10 -12.80 -1.47
N VAL A 10 -47.53 -12.44 -0.28
CA VAL A 10 -47.19 -11.15 0.34
C VAL A 10 -45.72 -11.24 0.77
N VAL A 11 -44.81 -10.75 -0.08
CA VAL A 11 -43.44 -10.51 0.33
C VAL A 11 -43.49 -9.32 1.28
N GLN A 12 -43.33 -9.60 2.57
CA GLN A 12 -43.06 -8.58 3.58
C GLN A 12 -41.87 -7.74 3.09
N THR A 13 -42.12 -6.45 2.86
CA THR A 13 -41.06 -5.46 2.69
C THR A 13 -40.22 -5.47 3.95
N GLY A 14 -39.14 -6.25 3.94
CA GLY A 14 -38.06 -6.08 4.89
C GLY A 14 -37.63 -4.63 4.80
N GLU A 15 -37.76 -3.91 5.91
CA GLU A 15 -37.29 -2.54 6.03
C GLU A 15 -35.88 -2.49 5.44
N ARG A 16 -35.72 -1.65 4.42
CA ARG A 16 -34.43 -1.39 3.81
C ARG A 16 -33.53 -0.99 4.99
N PRO A 17 -32.39 -1.68 5.24
CA PRO A 17 -31.50 -1.26 6.31
C PRO A 17 -31.24 0.23 6.13
N PRO A 18 -31.25 1.03 7.21
CA PRO A 18 -31.00 2.45 7.11
C PRO A 18 -29.72 2.60 6.30
N ARG A 19 -29.77 3.38 5.20
CA ARG A 19 -28.58 3.71 4.43
C ARG A 19 -27.59 4.22 5.47
N ARG A 20 -26.55 3.43 5.77
CA ARG A 20 -25.41 3.94 6.54
C ARG A 20 -25.04 5.23 5.82
N PRO A 21 -24.85 6.36 6.53
CA PRO A 21 -24.31 7.54 5.87
C PRO A 21 -23.09 7.02 5.11
N GLU A 22 -23.11 7.15 3.78
CA GLU A 22 -21.91 6.97 2.98
C GLU A 22 -20.95 7.96 3.62
N VAL A 23 -20.00 7.44 4.39
CA VAL A 23 -18.92 8.25 4.91
C VAL A 23 -18.20 8.65 3.65
N GLU A 24 -18.54 9.84 3.15
CA GLU A 24 -17.95 10.41 1.96
C GLU A 24 -16.45 10.41 2.26
N CYS A 25 -15.71 9.55 1.55
CA CYS A 25 -14.27 9.47 1.72
C CYS A 25 -13.69 10.75 1.13
N THR A 26 -13.77 11.84 1.89
CA THR A 26 -13.08 13.09 1.59
C THR A 26 -11.62 12.72 1.43
N GLU A 27 -10.96 13.21 0.37
CA GLU A 27 -9.50 13.14 0.27
C GLU A 27 -8.93 14.01 1.40
N VAL A 28 -8.88 13.45 2.60
CA VAL A 28 -8.26 14.09 3.75
C VAL A 28 -6.79 14.20 3.40
N PHE A 29 -6.29 15.44 3.32
CA PHE A 29 -4.87 15.73 3.26
C PHE A 29 -4.18 14.93 4.36
N LEU A 30 -3.30 14.02 3.95
CA LEU A 30 -2.57 13.16 4.87
C LEU A 30 -1.87 14.02 5.92
N PRO A 31 -1.82 13.56 7.19
CA PRO A 31 -0.84 14.08 8.12
C PRO A 31 0.56 13.98 7.50
N ALA A 32 1.38 15.01 7.72
CA ALA A 32 2.79 14.99 7.36
C ALA A 32 3.48 13.73 7.94
N PRO A 33 4.61 13.28 7.37
CA PRO A 33 5.33 12.13 7.89
C PRO A 33 5.63 12.33 9.39
N GLY A 34 4.95 11.57 10.26
CA GLY A 34 5.16 11.64 11.72
C GLY A 34 3.92 11.95 12.57
N ASP A 35 2.80 12.39 11.99
CA ASP A 35 1.59 12.68 12.78
C ASP A 35 0.57 11.53 12.70
N THR A 36 0.61 10.63 13.69
CA THR A 36 -0.29 9.47 13.81
C THR A 36 -1.41 9.69 14.82
N THR A 37 -1.63 10.92 15.27
CA THR A 37 -2.16 11.11 16.63
C THR A 37 -3.69 11.23 16.75
N ARG A 38 -4.48 11.27 15.67
CA ARG A 38 -5.95 11.35 15.77
C ARG A 38 -6.67 10.57 14.65
N GLY A 39 -6.80 9.26 14.87
CA GLY A 39 -7.61 8.37 14.04
C GLY A 39 -6.97 7.01 13.83
N VAL A 40 -7.78 6.01 13.49
CA VAL A 40 -7.31 4.69 13.04
C VAL A 40 -6.69 4.87 11.65
N TYR A 41 -5.41 5.27 11.62
CA TYR A 41 -4.61 5.40 10.41
C TYR A 41 -3.69 4.19 10.27
N TRP A 42 -3.88 3.43 9.19
CA TRP A 42 -3.01 2.33 8.80
C TRP A 42 -2.14 2.79 7.64
N LYS A 43 -0.82 2.71 7.82
CA LYS A 43 0.14 3.03 6.76
C LYS A 43 -0.01 2.05 5.59
N PRO A 44 0.28 2.47 4.35
CA PRO A 44 0.32 1.55 3.22
C PRO A 44 1.44 0.54 3.43
N TYR A 45 1.21 -0.70 3.01
CA TYR A 45 2.18 -1.79 3.12
C TYR A 45 2.25 -2.61 1.83
N VAL A 46 3.42 -3.19 1.59
CA VAL A 46 3.68 -3.99 0.39
C VAL A 46 2.91 -5.30 0.49
N ARG A 47 2.05 -5.59 -0.50
CA ARG A 47 1.32 -6.87 -0.58
C ARG A 47 2.22 -8.00 -1.08
N SER A 48 3.11 -7.68 -2.01
CA SER A 48 4.03 -8.64 -2.63
C SER A 48 5.28 -7.92 -3.11
N MET A 49 6.45 -8.47 -2.77
CA MET A 49 7.73 -7.94 -3.20
C MET A 49 8.27 -8.75 -4.36
N VAL A 50 8.62 -8.08 -5.46
CA VAL A 50 9.41 -8.66 -6.54
C VAL A 50 10.89 -8.44 -6.21
N ILE A 51 11.77 -9.38 -6.56
CA ILE A 51 13.21 -9.19 -6.34
C ILE A 51 13.76 -8.26 -7.43
N ILE A 52 14.51 -7.22 -7.04
CA ILE A 52 15.18 -6.30 -7.96
C ILE A 52 16.18 -7.08 -8.80
N LYS A 53 15.97 -7.12 -10.13
CA LYS A 53 16.94 -7.72 -11.06
C LYS A 53 18.05 -6.71 -11.39
N GLY A 54 19.30 -7.12 -11.21
CA GLY A 54 20.49 -6.37 -11.61
C GLY A 54 21.42 -6.06 -10.44
N GLN A 55 22.72 -6.13 -10.70
CA GLN A 55 23.73 -5.81 -9.70
C GLN A 55 23.82 -4.29 -9.50
N PRO A 56 23.87 -3.79 -8.25
CA PRO A 56 24.18 -2.40 -7.97
C PRO A 56 25.64 -2.09 -8.35
N PRO A 57 26.00 -0.82 -8.54
CA PRO A 57 27.40 -0.44 -8.65
C PRO A 57 28.18 -0.89 -7.40
N LYS A 58 29.38 -1.45 -7.59
CA LYS A 58 30.20 -2.03 -6.50
C LYS A 58 30.39 -1.09 -5.30
N LYS A 59 30.48 0.22 -5.54
CA LYS A 59 30.64 1.26 -4.50
C LYS A 59 29.44 1.42 -3.54
N TYR A 60 28.31 0.78 -3.84
CA TYR A 60 27.12 0.78 -2.99
C TYR A 60 26.73 -0.60 -2.47
N LEU A 61 27.62 -1.59 -2.62
CA LEU A 61 27.48 -2.84 -1.89
C LEU A 61 27.51 -2.52 -0.39
N ASP A 62 26.67 -3.21 0.37
CA ASP A 62 26.47 -3.03 1.82
C ASP A 62 25.95 -1.63 2.25
N SER A 63 25.71 -0.72 1.31
CA SER A 63 25.11 0.58 1.60
C SER A 63 23.62 0.44 1.87
N LEU A 64 23.14 1.11 2.92
CA LEU A 64 21.72 1.19 3.22
C LEU A 64 21.03 2.13 2.23
N VAL A 65 20.11 1.58 1.45
CA VAL A 65 19.26 2.33 0.51
C VAL A 65 17.84 2.39 1.07
N THR A 66 17.24 3.57 1.00
CA THR A 66 15.85 3.79 1.39
C THR A 66 15.05 4.24 0.17
N LEU A 67 13.92 3.58 -0.07
CA LEU A 67 12.88 4.00 -0.99
C LEU A 67 11.70 4.54 -0.20
N THR A 68 11.42 5.83 -0.33
CA THR A 68 10.19 6.44 0.19
C THR A 68 9.23 6.61 -0.97
N MET A 69 8.07 5.95 -0.89
CA MET A 69 7.09 5.84 -1.97
C MET A 69 5.77 6.44 -1.52
N ARG A 70 5.14 7.26 -2.36
CA ARG A 70 3.76 7.67 -2.14
C ARG A 70 2.85 6.74 -2.91
N VAL A 71 1.94 6.13 -2.16
CA VAL A 71 0.97 5.15 -2.62
C VAL A 71 -0.38 5.84 -2.70
N ASP A 72 -1.08 5.72 -3.81
CA ASP A 72 -2.42 6.27 -3.98
C ASP A 72 -3.49 5.39 -3.31
N ARG A 73 -4.74 5.85 -3.32
CA ARG A 73 -5.90 5.11 -2.78
C ARG A 73 -6.18 3.77 -3.49
N ARG A 74 -5.56 3.52 -4.64
CA ARG A 74 -5.68 2.27 -5.42
C ARG A 74 -4.50 1.32 -5.17
N GLY A 75 -3.57 1.69 -4.29
CA GLY A 75 -2.38 0.87 -4.01
C GLY A 75 -1.29 0.99 -5.08
N LYS A 76 -1.29 2.05 -5.90
CA LYS A 76 -0.28 2.32 -6.93
C LYS A 76 0.70 3.39 -6.47
N VAL A 77 1.96 3.25 -6.86
CA VAL A 77 3.01 4.23 -6.52
C VAL A 77 3.01 5.38 -7.52
N ASP A 78 2.76 6.60 -7.06
CA ASP A 78 2.79 7.81 -7.91
C ASP A 78 4.19 8.45 -7.97
N SER A 79 4.96 8.34 -6.88
CA SER A 79 6.24 9.00 -6.72
C SER A 79 7.16 8.20 -5.80
N THR A 80 8.47 8.34 -6.02
CA THR A 80 9.49 7.60 -5.29
C THR A 80 10.73 8.46 -5.09
N ILE A 81 11.13 8.58 -3.84
CA ILE A 81 12.35 9.23 -3.38
C ILE A 81 13.33 8.12 -3.02
N VAL A 82 14.56 8.22 -3.54
CA VAL A 82 15.63 7.27 -3.25
C VAL A 82 16.71 8.00 -2.47
N THR A 83 17.07 7.49 -1.30
CA THR A 83 18.19 8.01 -0.48
C THR A 83 19.20 6.90 -0.19
N GLY A 84 20.45 7.27 0.07
CA GLY A 84 21.55 6.32 0.29
C GLY A 84 22.27 5.84 -0.99
N MET A 85 21.79 6.22 -2.18
CA MET A 85 22.44 5.90 -3.46
C MET A 85 22.19 7.02 -4.50
N PRO A 86 23.12 7.97 -4.69
CA PRO A 86 22.97 9.06 -5.67
C PRO A 86 23.30 8.68 -7.12
N ASP A 87 23.42 7.39 -7.44
CA ASP A 87 23.69 6.93 -8.81
C ASP A 87 22.45 7.04 -9.70
N SER A 88 22.45 7.99 -10.64
CA SER A 88 21.27 8.30 -11.47
C SER A 88 20.80 7.10 -12.32
N GLY A 89 21.72 6.27 -12.81
CA GLY A 89 21.41 5.10 -13.62
C GLY A 89 20.68 4.02 -12.82
N PHE A 90 21.17 3.71 -11.63
CA PHE A 90 20.57 2.71 -10.76
C PHE A 90 19.31 3.24 -10.05
N VAL A 91 19.28 4.52 -9.66
CA VAL A 91 18.08 5.19 -9.13
C VAL A 91 16.91 5.08 -10.12
N ARG A 92 17.16 5.23 -11.42
CA ARG A 92 16.12 5.03 -12.45
C ARG A 92 15.55 3.61 -12.42
N LYS A 93 16.40 2.59 -12.23
CA LYS A 93 15.96 1.19 -12.08
C LYS A 93 15.12 1.01 -10.81
N LEU A 94 15.56 1.58 -9.68
CA LEU A 94 14.82 1.54 -8.42
C LEU A 94 13.46 2.21 -8.50
N ARG A 95 13.35 3.35 -9.20
CA ARG A 95 12.07 4.02 -9.47
C ARG A 95 11.14 3.22 -10.39
N LYS A 96 11.69 2.49 -11.36
CA LYS A 96 10.88 1.58 -12.18
C LYS A 96 10.37 0.42 -11.33
N PHE A 97 11.26 -0.18 -10.55
CA PHE A 97 10.95 -1.25 -9.63
C PHE A 97 9.85 -0.87 -8.62
N SER A 98 9.95 0.31 -7.99
CA SER A 98 8.94 0.75 -7.01
C SER A 98 7.54 0.88 -7.61
N ARG A 99 7.41 1.20 -8.91
CA ARG A 99 6.13 1.26 -9.62
C ARG A 99 5.52 -0.11 -9.90
N ASP A 100 6.34 -1.14 -9.97
CA ASP A 100 5.90 -2.53 -10.17
C ASP A 100 5.43 -3.18 -8.86
N LEU A 101 5.69 -2.53 -7.70
CA LEU A 101 5.20 -2.99 -6.40
C LEU A 101 3.69 -2.81 -6.29
N ILE A 102 3.05 -3.77 -5.62
CA ILE A 102 1.63 -3.75 -5.31
C ILE A 102 1.49 -3.45 -3.82
N PHE A 103 0.82 -2.35 -3.50
CA PHE A 103 0.53 -1.96 -2.12
C PHE A 103 -0.92 -2.22 -1.77
N VAL A 104 -1.15 -2.51 -0.50
CA VAL A 104 -2.44 -2.19 0.14
C VAL A 104 -2.40 -0.70 0.49
N PRO A 105 -3.38 0.11 0.04
CA PRO A 105 -3.38 1.55 0.30
C PRO A 105 -3.50 1.84 1.80
N ALA A 106 -3.19 3.07 2.18
CA ALA A 106 -3.42 3.50 3.55
C ALA A 106 -4.92 3.51 3.85
N LEU A 107 -5.28 3.22 5.11
CA LEU A 107 -6.65 3.32 5.57
C LEU A 107 -6.76 4.41 6.63
N TYR A 108 -7.70 5.31 6.48
CA TYR A 108 -8.09 6.29 7.51
C TYR A 108 -9.57 6.13 7.80
N GLN A 109 -9.92 5.75 9.02
CA GLN A 109 -11.32 5.52 9.43
C GLN A 109 -12.08 4.55 8.49
N GLY A 110 -11.38 3.56 7.94
CA GLY A 110 -11.95 2.57 7.01
C GLY A 110 -12.00 3.01 5.53
N CYS A 111 -11.67 4.27 5.22
CA CYS A 111 -11.53 4.76 3.85
C CYS A 111 -10.10 4.55 3.33
N ALA A 112 -9.99 4.07 2.08
CA ALA A 112 -8.71 4.02 1.38
C ALA A 112 -8.26 5.43 0.99
N VAL A 113 -7.09 5.83 1.48
CA VAL A 113 -6.47 7.14 1.22
C VAL A 113 -5.08 6.94 0.64
N SER A 114 -4.54 7.97 -0.02
CA SER A 114 -3.11 7.96 -0.38
C SER A 114 -2.26 7.92 0.90
N GLY A 115 -1.00 7.49 0.84
CA GLY A 115 -0.10 7.47 2.00
C GLY A 115 1.36 7.31 1.61
N TRP A 116 2.26 7.64 2.53
CA TRP A 116 3.69 7.38 2.36
C TRP A 116 4.07 6.02 2.97
N ALA A 117 4.83 5.24 2.22
CA ALA A 117 5.50 4.01 2.66
C ALA A 117 7.01 4.15 2.50
N SER A 118 7.77 3.49 3.37
CA SER A 118 9.23 3.47 3.29
C SER A 118 9.72 2.03 3.32
N MET A 119 10.65 1.71 2.43
CA MET A 119 11.32 0.42 2.39
C MET A 119 12.83 0.65 2.46
N ARG A 120 13.51 -0.11 3.32
CA ARG A 120 14.95 -0.04 3.52
C ARG A 120 15.57 -1.38 3.17
N PHE A 121 16.67 -1.38 2.44
CA PHE A 121 17.41 -2.59 2.11
C PHE A 121 18.88 -2.26 1.90
N THR A 122 19.73 -3.26 2.10
CA THR A 122 21.13 -3.26 1.72
C THR A 122 21.32 -4.18 0.53
N PHE A 123 22.29 -3.88 -0.32
CA PHE A 123 22.69 -4.80 -1.36
C PHE A 123 23.83 -5.68 -0.87
N GLY A 124 23.54 -6.96 -0.64
CA GLY A 124 24.60 -7.93 -0.42
C GLY A 124 25.38 -8.17 -1.71
N ALA A 125 26.71 -8.21 -1.62
CA ALA A 125 27.50 -8.91 -2.63
C ALA A 125 27.05 -10.38 -2.59
N SER A 126 26.68 -10.97 -3.73
CA SER A 126 26.34 -12.40 -3.78
C SER A 126 27.62 -13.22 -3.53
N GLY A 127 27.92 -13.42 -2.26
CA GLY A 127 28.99 -14.23 -1.69
C GLY A 127 28.58 -14.52 -0.25
N SER A 128 27.78 -15.57 -0.08
CA SER A 128 27.35 -16.20 1.19
C SER A 128 26.51 -15.36 2.18
N GLU A 129 25.40 -15.96 2.61
CA GLU A 129 24.58 -15.64 3.80
C GLU A 129 23.70 -14.38 3.75
N GLN A 130 22.40 -14.60 3.47
CA GLN A 130 21.35 -13.68 3.93
C GLN A 130 21.33 -13.71 5.47
N ARG A 131 21.91 -12.70 6.13
CA ARG A 131 21.63 -12.46 7.55
C ARG A 131 20.20 -11.93 7.68
N ILE A 132 19.31 -12.82 8.13
CA ILE A 132 18.00 -12.46 8.64
C ILE A 132 18.24 -11.85 10.02
N TRP A 133 17.95 -10.56 10.19
CA TRP A 133 17.96 -9.92 11.50
C TRP A 133 16.72 -10.38 12.28
N PRO A 134 16.84 -10.73 13.57
CA PRO A 134 15.67 -11.00 14.40
C PRO A 134 14.86 -9.70 14.56
N ASP A 135 13.54 -9.80 14.45
CA ASP A 135 12.61 -8.73 14.80
C ASP A 135 12.75 -8.40 16.30
N ASP A 136 12.97 -7.12 16.62
CA ASP A 136 12.89 -6.57 17.99
C ASP A 136 11.42 -6.40 18.43
#